data_AF-A0A959G1J1-F1
#
_entry.id   AF-A0A959G1J1-F1
#
_cell.length_a   1.000
_cell.length_b   1.000
_cell.length_c   1.000
_cell.angle_alpha   90.00
_cell.angle_beta   90.00
_cell.angle_gamma   90.00
#
_symmetry.space_group_name_H-M   'P 1'
#
loop_
_entity.id
_entity.type
_entity.pdbx_description
1 polymer ?
#
loop_
_entity_poly.entity_id
_entity_poly.type
_entity_poly.pdbx_seq_one_letter_code
_entity_poly.pdbx_strand_id
1 'polypeptide(L)'
;MQVLDPKYVTELDKLAEEIQASDELAAYLEEEEEADYQRLKELFEPRINLLYDQVAREFPLQLIEFERHLLNDKFEGLFLPKILGYSILRGEIKENFKYARPQTHFKDILLTICNSANFDILKKRIGQSIQIGFSLSSDIWITNLINSLDNKRIRYFLQSQKLDKYRVIKDRKAGYDRYKRQFLNDYFQTAEFPENRGELKVLFLPLYHFLLFRLGKSDMDNSSILPRLRTFLDEKSFWESSEHLRVLGLYLGFFETDESWVEKMTKLFNDIRKKMPEFQQHWLEFLMEMYAHPVGLPAAADLRLAAVIKAGKAKDDLGKYYDLVEVVHGKG
;
A
#
# COMPACT_ATOMS: atom_id res chain seq x y z
N MET A 1 12.01 3.80 4.47
CA MET A 1 11.69 3.67 3.03
C MET A 1 12.93 3.46 2.18
N GLN A 2 12.80 2.81 1.02
CA GLN A 2 13.92 2.57 0.11
C GLN A 2 14.15 3.76 -0.82
N VAL A 3 15.43 4.05 -1.09
CA VAL A 3 15.83 5.05 -2.07
C VAL A 3 15.35 4.62 -3.46
N LEU A 4 14.90 5.59 -4.27
CA LEU A 4 14.52 5.37 -5.64
C LEU A 4 15.75 5.00 -6.48
N ASP A 5 15.62 3.97 -7.33
CA ASP A 5 16.69 3.57 -8.24
C ASP A 5 17.13 4.77 -9.11
N PRO A 6 18.44 5.03 -9.25
CA PRO A 6 18.96 6.13 -10.07
C PRO A 6 18.42 6.14 -11.51
N LYS A 7 18.08 4.99 -12.07
CA LYS A 7 17.41 4.90 -13.37
C LYS A 7 16.09 5.65 -13.36
N TYR A 8 15.22 5.42 -12.37
CA TYR A 8 13.91 6.09 -12.30
C TYR A 8 14.04 7.58 -11.97
N VAL A 9 15.03 7.96 -11.15
CA VAL A 9 15.37 9.38 -10.92
C VAL A 9 15.72 10.06 -12.24
N THR A 10 16.62 9.44 -13.02
CA THR A 10 17.06 9.97 -14.31
C THR A 10 15.91 10.11 -15.30
N GLU A 11 15.02 9.12 -15.40
CA GLU A 11 13.86 9.18 -16.29
C GLU A 11 12.82 10.22 -15.83
N LEU A 12 12.62 10.39 -14.52
CA LEU A 12 11.78 11.45 -13.98
C LEU A 12 12.36 12.84 -14.24
N ASP A 13 13.66 13.03 -14.08
CA ASP A 13 14.34 14.30 -14.34
C ASP A 13 14.24 14.67 -15.82
N LYS A 14 14.43 13.71 -16.73
CA LYS A 14 14.19 13.92 -18.17
C LYS A 14 12.74 14.32 -18.44
N LEU A 15 11.75 13.63 -17.85
CA LEU A 15 10.35 14.00 -18.01
C LEU A 15 10.07 15.41 -17.50
N ALA A 16 10.66 15.80 -16.37
CA ALA A 16 10.54 17.15 -15.85
C ALA A 16 11.14 18.18 -16.81
N GLU A 17 12.31 17.92 -17.37
CA GLU A 17 12.94 18.79 -18.38
C GLU A 17 12.08 18.91 -19.65
N GLU A 18 11.53 17.80 -20.13
CA GLU A 18 10.64 17.79 -21.30
C GLU A 18 9.33 18.54 -21.06
N ILE A 19 8.74 18.43 -19.87
CA ILE A 19 7.56 19.23 -19.48
C ILE A 19 7.93 20.72 -19.53
N GLN A 20 9.04 21.10 -18.91
CA GLN A 20 9.47 22.49 -18.80
C GLN A 20 9.87 23.10 -20.16
N ALA A 21 10.29 22.28 -21.12
CA ALA A 21 10.64 22.70 -22.47
C ALA A 21 9.49 22.53 -23.49
N SER A 22 8.30 22.08 -23.06
CA SER A 22 7.19 21.78 -23.96
C SER A 22 6.47 23.04 -24.45
N ASP A 23 6.08 23.03 -25.73
CA ASP A 23 5.26 24.09 -26.33
C ASP A 23 3.89 24.16 -25.64
N GLU A 24 3.36 23.03 -25.17
CA GLU A 24 2.12 22.97 -24.40
C GLU A 24 2.23 23.72 -23.07
N LEU A 25 3.39 23.67 -22.40
CA LEU A 25 3.59 24.42 -21.17
C LEU A 25 3.74 25.90 -21.47
N ALA A 26 4.52 26.25 -22.50
CA ALA A 26 4.65 27.64 -22.93
C ALA A 26 3.29 28.27 -23.25
N ALA A 27 2.45 27.56 -24.02
CA ALA A 27 1.09 28.00 -24.32
C ALA A 27 0.24 28.17 -23.06
N TYR A 28 0.27 27.20 -22.14
CA TYR A 28 -0.48 27.32 -20.88
C TYR A 28 0.00 28.50 -20.02
N LEU A 29 1.30 28.78 -19.99
CA LEU A 29 1.85 29.93 -19.24
C LEU A 29 1.51 31.28 -19.88
N GLU A 30 1.25 31.32 -21.19
CA GLU A 30 0.83 32.54 -21.90
C GLU A 30 -0.67 32.78 -21.81
N GLU A 31 -1.48 31.74 -22.00
CA GLU A 31 -2.93 31.83 -22.11
C GLU A 31 -3.64 31.60 -20.76
N GLU A 32 -3.03 30.84 -19.85
CA GLU A 32 -3.58 30.41 -18.55
C GLU A 32 -4.96 29.74 -18.64
N GLU A 33 -5.32 29.16 -19.80
CA GLU A 33 -6.62 28.51 -19.97
C GLU A 33 -6.60 27.05 -19.50
N GLU A 34 -7.75 26.60 -18.97
CA GLU A 34 -7.93 25.22 -18.51
C GLU A 34 -7.77 24.20 -19.65
N ALA A 35 -8.07 24.60 -20.88
CA ALA A 35 -7.91 23.76 -22.07
C ALA A 35 -6.43 23.42 -22.32
N ASP A 36 -5.51 24.33 -22.03
CA ASP A 36 -4.08 24.13 -22.30
C ASP A 36 -3.46 23.22 -21.23
N TYR A 37 -3.85 23.42 -19.96
CA TYR A 37 -3.49 22.51 -18.90
C TYR A 37 -4.03 21.09 -19.13
N GLN A 38 -5.20 20.97 -19.77
CA GLN A 38 -5.75 19.67 -20.14
C GLN A 38 -4.89 18.98 -21.22
N ARG A 39 -4.35 19.72 -22.20
CA ARG A 39 -3.41 19.19 -23.20
C ARG A 39 -2.11 18.71 -22.55
N LEU A 40 -1.54 19.50 -21.64
CA LEU A 40 -0.37 19.11 -20.84
C LEU A 40 -0.59 17.77 -20.12
N LYS A 41 -1.74 17.62 -19.47
CA LYS A 41 -2.09 16.38 -18.78
C LYS A 41 -2.19 15.19 -19.72
N GLU A 42 -2.89 15.35 -20.84
CA GLU A 42 -3.08 14.28 -21.82
C GLU A 42 -1.75 13.79 -22.41
N LEU A 43 -0.77 14.69 -22.54
CA LEU A 43 0.56 14.37 -23.02
C LEU A 43 1.44 13.70 -21.96
N PHE A 44 1.47 14.23 -20.74
CA PHE A 44 2.49 13.86 -19.74
C PHE A 44 1.99 12.94 -18.60
N GLU A 45 0.73 13.02 -18.15
CA GLU A 45 0.23 12.12 -17.09
C GLU A 45 0.32 10.63 -17.48
N PRO A 46 0.05 10.20 -18.73
CA PRO A 46 0.23 8.80 -19.12
C PRO A 46 1.68 8.32 -19.03
N ARG A 47 2.64 9.19 -19.33
CA ARG A 47 4.08 8.88 -19.30
C ARG A 47 4.58 8.73 -17.86
N ILE A 48 4.14 9.62 -16.97
CA ILE A 48 4.38 9.50 -15.53
C ILE A 48 3.74 8.21 -15.00
N ASN A 49 2.52 7.91 -15.41
CA ASN A 49 1.81 6.70 -14.97
C ASN A 49 2.53 5.41 -15.41
N LEU A 50 3.11 5.38 -16.61
CA LEU A 50 3.86 4.22 -17.09
C LEU A 50 5.06 3.92 -16.19
N LEU A 51 5.85 4.95 -15.83
CA LEU A 51 6.97 4.80 -14.90
C LEU A 51 6.49 4.42 -13.50
N TYR A 52 5.41 5.04 -13.04
CA TYR A 52 4.81 4.75 -11.74
C TYR A 52 4.39 3.29 -11.64
N ASP A 53 3.67 2.77 -12.63
CA ASP A 53 3.19 1.40 -12.67
C ASP A 53 4.38 0.41 -12.73
N GLN A 54 5.43 0.75 -13.47
CA GLN A 54 6.66 -0.06 -13.49
C GLN A 54 7.28 -0.16 -12.08
N VAL A 55 7.47 0.98 -11.39
CA VAL A 55 8.03 1.00 -10.03
C VAL A 55 7.10 0.24 -9.07
N ALA A 56 5.78 0.39 -9.18
CA ALA A 56 4.83 -0.32 -8.32
C ALA A 56 4.88 -1.85 -8.50
N ARG A 57 5.06 -2.30 -9.73
CA ARG A 57 5.13 -3.73 -10.07
C ARG A 57 6.46 -4.35 -9.70
N GLU A 58 7.57 -3.67 -9.96
CA GLU A 58 8.93 -4.23 -9.84
C GLU A 58 9.62 -3.82 -8.53
N PHE A 59 9.47 -2.57 -8.08
CA PHE A 59 10.18 -1.98 -6.94
C PHE A 59 9.23 -1.24 -5.98
N PRO A 60 8.17 -1.88 -5.47
CA PRO A 60 7.07 -1.20 -4.75
C PRO A 60 7.53 -0.43 -3.51
N LEU A 61 8.63 -0.83 -2.88
CA LEU A 61 9.16 -0.20 -1.66
C LEU A 61 9.82 1.18 -1.93
N GLN A 62 9.98 1.55 -3.20
CA GLN A 62 10.50 2.84 -3.65
C GLN A 62 9.40 3.84 -4.02
N LEU A 63 8.12 3.43 -4.01
CA LEU A 63 7.00 4.25 -4.49
C LEU A 63 6.86 5.60 -3.78
N ILE A 64 7.13 5.66 -2.48
CA ILE A 64 7.01 6.93 -1.76
C ILE A 64 8.10 7.91 -2.18
N GLU A 65 9.32 7.44 -2.44
CA GLU A 65 10.39 8.32 -2.96
C GLU A 65 10.09 8.77 -4.40
N PHE A 66 9.53 7.89 -5.24
CA PHE A 66 9.01 8.28 -6.55
C PHE A 66 7.98 9.41 -6.44
N GLU A 67 7.01 9.25 -5.55
CA GLU A 67 5.95 10.24 -5.33
C GLU A 67 6.47 11.55 -4.74
N ARG A 68 7.51 11.49 -3.88
CA ARG A 68 8.20 12.68 -3.36
C ARG A 68 8.90 13.46 -4.45
N HIS A 69 9.50 12.78 -5.43
CA HIS A 69 10.15 13.43 -6.56
C HIS A 69 9.13 14.20 -7.42
N LEU A 70 7.92 13.66 -7.58
CA LEU A 70 6.82 14.32 -8.27
C LEU A 70 6.25 15.56 -7.54
N LEU A 71 6.61 15.79 -6.27
CA LEU A 71 6.22 17.00 -5.55
C LEU A 71 7.00 18.24 -6.01
N ASN A 72 7.99 18.07 -6.89
CA ASN A 72 8.76 19.16 -7.45
C ASN A 72 7.88 20.00 -8.39
N ASP A 73 7.98 21.33 -8.28
CA ASP A 73 7.21 22.28 -9.09
C ASP A 73 7.44 22.12 -10.59
N LYS A 74 8.58 21.55 -11.03
CA LYS A 74 8.85 21.25 -12.44
C LYS A 74 7.83 20.30 -13.09
N PHE A 75 7.08 19.54 -12.29
CA PHE A 75 6.01 18.69 -12.78
C PHE A 75 4.66 19.43 -12.90
N GLU A 76 4.59 20.72 -12.58
CA GLU A 76 3.38 21.55 -12.72
C GLU A 76 2.14 21.02 -11.98
N GLY A 77 2.37 20.22 -10.93
CA GLY A 77 1.32 19.52 -10.20
C GLY A 77 0.65 18.39 -10.97
N LEU A 78 1.19 18.01 -12.14
CA LEU A 78 0.75 16.84 -12.90
C LEU A 78 0.84 15.60 -12.01
N PHE A 79 -0.14 14.70 -12.16
CA PHE A 79 -0.21 13.44 -11.42
C PHE A 79 -0.44 13.56 -9.89
N LEU A 80 -0.26 14.75 -9.28
CA LEU A 80 -0.53 14.98 -7.85
C LEU A 80 -1.94 14.56 -7.41
N PRO A 81 -3.02 14.82 -8.17
CA PRO A 81 -4.35 14.35 -7.80
C PRO A 81 -4.45 12.82 -7.69
N LYS A 82 -3.71 12.08 -8.51
CA LYS A 82 -3.73 10.60 -8.51
C LYS A 82 -3.00 10.06 -7.28
N ILE A 83 -1.78 10.54 -7.01
CA ILE A 83 -0.99 10.10 -5.84
C ILE A 83 -1.58 10.56 -4.51
N LEU A 84 -2.29 11.70 -4.50
CA LEU A 84 -3.12 12.10 -3.35
C LEU A 84 -4.15 11.01 -3.04
N GLY A 85 -4.81 10.49 -4.07
CA GLY A 85 -5.76 9.39 -3.93
C GLY A 85 -5.15 8.10 -3.41
N TYR A 86 -3.98 7.73 -3.92
CA TYR A 86 -3.23 6.57 -3.42
C TYR A 86 -2.86 6.71 -1.95
N SER A 87 -2.37 7.88 -1.53
CA SER A 87 -1.96 8.15 -0.15
C SER A 87 -3.09 7.93 0.86
N ILE A 88 -4.33 8.25 0.48
CA ILE A 88 -5.51 8.04 1.31
C ILE A 88 -5.80 6.55 1.50
N LEU A 89 -5.67 5.76 0.43
CA LEU A 89 -5.99 4.34 0.44
C LEU A 89 -4.93 3.45 1.09
N ARG A 90 -3.71 3.96 1.29
CA ARG A 90 -2.63 3.26 2.00
C ARG A 90 -2.72 3.34 3.52
N GLY A 91 -3.43 4.34 4.04
CA GLY A 91 -3.51 4.54 5.48
C GLY A 91 -4.22 3.38 6.18
N GLU A 92 -3.68 2.95 7.31
CA GLU A 92 -4.27 1.92 8.16
C GLU A 92 -5.57 2.42 8.80
N ILE A 93 -6.68 1.71 8.60
CA ILE A 93 -8.01 2.11 9.08
C ILE A 93 -8.42 1.19 10.25
N LYS A 94 -8.81 1.81 11.38
CA LYS A 94 -9.35 1.14 12.57
C LYS A 94 -10.85 0.82 12.40
N GLU A 95 -11.41 0.04 13.32
CA GLU A 95 -12.83 -0.37 13.31
C GLU A 95 -13.82 0.81 13.19
N ASN A 96 -13.49 1.95 13.78
CA ASN A 96 -14.32 3.16 13.70
C ASN A 96 -14.19 3.92 12.36
N PHE A 97 -13.53 3.34 11.36
CA PHE A 97 -13.20 3.96 10.07
C PHE A 97 -12.44 5.28 10.24
N LYS A 98 -11.46 5.32 11.14
CA LYS A 98 -10.48 6.41 11.23
C LYS A 98 -9.08 5.85 11.03
N TYR A 99 -8.16 6.68 10.57
CA TYR A 99 -6.76 6.29 10.48
C TYR A 99 -6.22 5.93 11.86
N ALA A 100 -5.46 4.85 11.91
CA ALA A 100 -4.78 4.42 13.12
C ALA A 100 -3.76 5.47 13.58
N ARG A 101 -3.12 6.14 12.60
CA ARG A 101 -2.02 7.09 12.76
C ARG A 101 -2.15 8.26 11.79
N PRO A 102 -1.56 9.43 12.11
CA PRO A 102 -1.42 10.54 11.17
C PRO A 102 -0.78 10.09 9.85
N GLN A 103 -1.29 10.60 8.72
CA GLN A 103 -0.81 10.26 7.38
C GLN A 103 0.10 11.38 6.85
N THR A 104 1.41 11.27 7.10
CA THR A 104 2.40 12.30 6.71
C THR A 104 2.43 12.50 5.20
N HIS A 105 2.51 11.42 4.43
CA HIS A 105 2.57 11.50 2.96
C HIS A 105 1.32 12.16 2.34
N PHE A 106 0.14 11.85 2.87
CA PHE A 106 -1.11 12.53 2.48
C PHE A 106 -1.05 14.04 2.76
N LYS A 107 -0.52 14.43 3.93
CA LYS A 107 -0.30 15.85 4.26
C LYS A 107 0.67 16.50 3.28
N ASP A 108 1.81 15.86 3.01
CA ASP A 108 2.86 16.45 2.18
C ASP A 108 2.35 16.71 0.76
N ILE A 109 1.72 15.72 0.12
CA ILE A 109 1.09 15.90 -1.21
C ILE A 109 0.03 17.01 -1.17
N LEU A 110 -0.85 17.01 -0.17
CA LEU A 110 -1.92 18.01 -0.08
C LEU A 110 -1.36 19.42 0.11
N LEU A 111 -0.32 19.60 0.91
CA LEU A 111 0.35 20.89 1.09
C LEU A 111 1.05 21.34 -0.18
N THR A 112 1.73 20.45 -0.91
CA THR A 112 2.29 20.77 -2.23
C THR A 112 1.21 21.26 -3.19
N ILE A 113 0.08 20.55 -3.29
CA ILE A 113 -1.04 20.98 -4.15
C ILE A 113 -1.59 22.34 -3.72
N CYS A 114 -1.74 22.58 -2.41
CA CYS A 114 -2.22 23.86 -1.89
C CYS A 114 -1.27 25.02 -2.23
N ASN A 115 0.05 24.79 -2.17
CA ASN A 115 1.04 25.82 -2.44
C ASN A 115 1.43 25.95 -3.92
N SER A 116 0.88 25.11 -4.80
CA SER A 116 1.15 25.14 -6.24
C SER A 116 0.52 26.37 -6.89
N ALA A 117 1.22 26.93 -7.89
CA ALA A 117 0.67 27.96 -8.78
C ALA A 117 -0.61 27.49 -9.50
N ASN A 118 -0.71 26.17 -9.78
CA ASN A 118 -1.83 25.56 -10.48
C ASN A 118 -2.98 25.14 -9.55
N PHE A 119 -3.03 25.63 -8.30
CA PHE A 119 -4.04 25.24 -7.31
C PHE A 119 -5.48 25.38 -7.83
N ASP A 120 -5.78 26.42 -8.61
CA ASP A 120 -7.14 26.68 -9.09
C ASP A 120 -7.67 25.63 -10.07
N ILE A 121 -6.77 24.97 -10.80
CA ILE A 121 -7.09 23.84 -11.67
C ILE A 121 -7.07 22.55 -10.84
N LEU A 122 -6.05 22.34 -10.01
CA LEU A 122 -5.89 21.12 -9.20
C LEU A 122 -7.06 20.92 -8.22
N LYS A 123 -7.58 22.00 -7.61
CA LYS A 123 -8.69 21.93 -6.65
C LYS A 123 -9.96 21.32 -7.23
N LYS A 124 -10.15 21.41 -8.56
CA LYS A 124 -11.30 20.81 -9.27
C LYS A 124 -11.26 19.28 -9.29
N ARG A 125 -10.07 18.67 -9.11
CA ARG A 125 -9.84 17.21 -9.21
C ARG A 125 -9.69 16.49 -7.87
N ILE A 126 -9.30 17.21 -6.82
CA ILE A 126 -8.91 16.63 -5.52
C ILE A 126 -10.01 16.64 -4.46
N GLY A 127 -11.15 17.28 -4.73
CA GLY A 127 -12.21 17.48 -3.73
C GLY A 127 -12.67 16.18 -3.09
N GLN A 128 -12.98 15.16 -3.89
CA GLN A 128 -13.39 13.85 -3.37
C GLN A 128 -12.29 13.20 -2.53
N SER A 129 -11.03 13.24 -2.98
CA SER A 129 -9.88 12.71 -2.26
C SER A 129 -9.77 13.35 -0.88
N ILE A 130 -9.78 14.69 -0.80
CA ILE A 130 -9.69 15.42 0.48
C ILE A 130 -10.87 15.06 1.38
N GLN A 131 -12.09 15.00 0.85
CA GLN A 131 -13.29 14.65 1.63
C GLN A 131 -13.14 13.27 2.28
N ILE A 132 -12.66 12.26 1.54
CA ILE A 132 -12.42 10.93 2.08
C ILE A 132 -11.24 10.94 3.06
N GLY A 133 -10.11 11.54 2.71
CA GLY A 133 -8.95 11.65 3.60
C GLY A 133 -9.30 12.32 4.94
N PHE A 134 -10.01 13.45 4.91
CA PHE A 134 -10.48 14.13 6.12
C PHE A 134 -11.52 13.30 6.88
N SER A 135 -12.40 12.58 6.18
CA SER A 135 -13.34 11.69 6.86
C SER A 135 -12.64 10.62 7.71
N LEU A 136 -11.46 10.17 7.28
CA LEU A 136 -10.64 9.17 7.97
C LEU A 136 -9.67 9.79 8.99
N SER A 137 -9.26 11.05 8.82
CA SER A 137 -8.39 11.75 9.77
C SER A 137 -9.10 12.20 11.05
N SER A 138 -8.31 12.50 12.10
CA SER A 138 -8.84 13.12 13.32
C SER A 138 -9.11 14.61 13.12
N ASP A 139 -10.09 15.17 13.83
CA ASP A 139 -10.43 16.59 13.73
C ASP A 139 -9.29 17.52 14.14
N ILE A 140 -8.49 17.10 15.12
CA ILE A 140 -7.29 17.83 15.56
C ILE A 140 -6.26 17.90 14.43
N TRP A 141 -5.99 16.76 13.77
CA TRP A 141 -5.04 16.70 12.67
C TRP A 141 -5.48 17.58 11.49
N ILE A 142 -6.77 17.54 11.13
CA ILE A 142 -7.33 18.39 10.07
C ILE A 142 -7.20 19.87 10.44
N THR A 143 -7.57 20.23 11.67
CA THR A 143 -7.52 21.62 12.13
C THR A 143 -6.08 22.16 12.10
N ASN A 144 -5.12 21.38 12.57
CA ASN A 144 -3.70 21.74 12.54
C ASN A 144 -3.19 21.91 11.10
N LEU A 145 -3.57 21.01 10.19
CA LEU A 145 -3.22 21.11 8.77
C LEU A 145 -3.78 22.37 8.11
N ILE A 146 -5.06 22.66 8.33
CA ILE A 146 -5.70 23.85 7.75
C ILE A 146 -5.07 25.12 8.33
N ASN A 147 -4.78 25.13 9.64
CA ASN A 147 -4.19 26.29 10.30
C ASN A 147 -2.73 26.53 9.92
N SER A 148 -2.01 25.54 9.39
CA SER A 148 -0.65 25.74 8.88
C SER A 148 -0.60 26.46 7.52
N LEU A 149 -1.75 26.74 6.90
CA LEU A 149 -1.83 27.46 5.63
C LEU A 149 -2.20 28.93 5.85
N ASP A 150 -1.38 29.85 5.34
CA ASP A 150 -1.62 31.28 5.50
C ASP A 150 -2.80 31.76 4.64
N ASN A 151 -2.86 31.29 3.39
CA ASN A 151 -3.84 31.73 2.41
C ASN A 151 -5.28 31.38 2.83
N LYS A 152 -6.09 32.42 3.09
CA LYS A 152 -7.49 32.29 3.53
C LYS A 152 -8.36 31.54 2.52
N ARG A 153 -8.18 31.77 1.21
CA ARG A 153 -8.97 31.12 0.15
C ARG A 153 -8.79 29.60 0.18
N ILE A 154 -7.55 29.14 0.34
CA ILE A 154 -7.22 27.72 0.44
C ILE A 154 -7.80 27.14 1.73
N ARG A 155 -7.67 27.84 2.86
CA ARG A 155 -8.29 27.41 4.12
C ARG A 155 -9.79 27.21 3.99
N TYR A 156 -10.51 28.16 3.40
CA TYR A 156 -11.95 28.04 3.17
C TYR A 156 -12.28 26.87 2.25
N PHE A 157 -11.50 26.66 1.18
CA PHE A 157 -11.66 25.49 0.33
C PHE A 157 -11.51 24.19 1.12
N LEU A 158 -10.45 24.02 1.90
CA LEU A 158 -10.23 22.81 2.69
C LEU A 158 -11.32 22.60 3.75
N GLN A 159 -11.77 23.67 4.41
CA GLN A 159 -12.89 23.62 5.35
C GLN A 159 -14.17 23.12 4.67
N SER A 160 -14.45 23.57 3.44
CA SER A 160 -15.61 23.10 2.67
C SER A 160 -15.54 21.62 2.28
N GLN A 161 -14.35 21.00 2.28
CA GLN A 161 -14.20 19.57 2.03
C GLN A 161 -14.53 18.70 3.26
N LYS A 162 -14.76 19.29 4.44
CA LYS A 162 -15.20 18.55 5.62
C LYS A 162 -16.71 18.33 5.58
N LEU A 163 -17.14 17.16 5.10
CA LEU A 163 -18.56 16.83 4.97
C LEU A 163 -19.15 16.20 6.25
N ASP A 164 -20.25 16.77 6.74
CA ASP A 164 -20.90 16.32 7.97
C ASP A 164 -21.47 14.90 7.90
N LYS A 165 -21.91 14.45 6.71
CA LYS A 165 -22.40 13.07 6.53
C LYS A 165 -21.38 12.02 6.98
N TYR A 166 -20.08 12.29 6.83
CA TYR A 166 -19.04 11.35 7.22
C TYR A 166 -18.73 11.34 8.73
N ARG A 167 -19.46 12.10 9.55
CA ARG A 167 -19.46 11.89 11.01
C ARG A 167 -20.06 10.52 11.35
N VAL A 168 -21.00 10.02 10.54
CA VAL A 168 -21.60 8.69 10.68
C VAL A 168 -20.66 7.62 10.12
N ILE A 169 -20.34 6.60 10.93
CA ILE A 169 -19.41 5.52 10.56
C ILE A 169 -19.87 4.77 9.30
N LYS A 170 -21.18 4.48 9.19
CA LYS A 170 -21.77 3.79 8.03
C LYS A 170 -21.54 4.55 6.72
N ASP A 171 -21.81 5.86 6.73
CA ASP A 171 -21.64 6.69 5.53
C ASP A 171 -20.17 6.91 5.17
N ARG A 172 -19.31 6.99 6.19
CA ARG A 172 -17.86 7.05 6.01
C ARG A 172 -17.33 5.77 5.37
N LYS A 173 -17.71 4.60 5.89
CA LYS A 173 -17.37 3.30 5.30
C LYS A 173 -17.83 3.22 3.85
N ALA A 174 -19.10 3.53 3.59
CA ALA A 174 -19.64 3.51 2.23
C ALA A 174 -18.94 4.50 1.29
N GLY A 175 -18.53 5.67 1.81
CA GLY A 175 -17.72 6.65 1.08
C GLY A 175 -16.34 6.11 0.71
N TYR A 176 -15.62 5.55 1.69
CA TYR A 176 -14.32 4.91 1.49
C TYR A 176 -14.41 3.75 0.50
N ASP A 177 -15.38 2.85 0.65
CA ASP A 177 -15.53 1.68 -0.22
C ASP A 177 -15.80 2.09 -1.67
N ARG A 178 -16.64 3.11 -1.89
CA ARG A 178 -16.87 3.66 -3.24
C ARG A 178 -15.62 4.32 -3.81
N TYR A 179 -14.88 5.06 -2.98
CA TYR A 179 -13.65 5.72 -3.40
C TYR A 179 -12.56 4.72 -3.77
N LYS A 180 -12.34 3.71 -2.92
CA LYS A 180 -11.41 2.59 -3.18
C LYS A 180 -11.69 1.89 -4.50
N ARG A 181 -12.97 1.75 -4.89
CA ARG A 181 -13.34 1.11 -6.17
C ARG A 181 -12.81 1.85 -7.41
N GLN A 182 -12.56 3.15 -7.31
CA GLN A 182 -12.03 3.94 -8.42
C GLN A 182 -10.58 3.54 -8.78
N PHE A 183 -9.86 2.91 -7.85
CA PHE A 183 -8.45 2.57 -7.98
C PHE A 183 -8.20 1.05 -8.01
N LEU A 184 -9.23 0.24 -8.32
CA LEU A 184 -9.11 -1.23 -8.29
C LEU A 184 -8.04 -1.78 -9.24
N ASN A 185 -7.84 -1.09 -10.36
CA ASN A 185 -6.91 -1.49 -11.40
C ASN A 185 -5.52 -0.86 -11.24
N ASP A 186 -5.35 0.04 -10.26
CA ASP A 186 -4.11 0.78 -10.07
C ASP A 186 -3.15 0.02 -9.14
N TYR A 187 -1.86 0.19 -9.39
CA TYR A 187 -0.78 -0.45 -8.65
C TYR A 187 -0.12 0.57 -7.74
N PHE A 188 -0.54 0.66 -6.48
CA PHE A 188 -0.06 1.74 -5.61
C PHE A 188 0.31 1.30 -4.19
N GLN A 189 0.07 0.05 -3.78
CA GLN A 189 0.41 -0.35 -2.41
C GLN A 189 1.94 -0.46 -2.21
N THR A 190 2.38 -0.05 -1.03
CA THR A 190 3.77 -0.10 -0.57
C THR A 190 3.78 -0.31 0.94
N ALA A 191 4.94 -0.67 1.50
CA ALA A 191 5.08 -0.92 2.93
C ALA A 191 6.50 -0.63 3.43
N GLU A 192 6.61 -0.48 4.75
CA GLU A 192 7.89 -0.51 5.45
C GLU A 192 8.00 -1.83 6.21
N PHE A 193 9.16 -2.46 6.13
CA PHE A 193 9.46 -3.67 6.90
C PHE A 193 9.96 -3.26 8.29
N PRO A 194 9.39 -3.81 9.37
CA PRO A 194 9.85 -3.52 10.71
C PRO A 194 11.22 -4.14 10.97
N GLU A 195 12.06 -3.41 11.69
CA GLU A 195 13.41 -3.84 12.08
C GLU A 195 13.49 -4.30 13.55
N ASN A 196 12.46 -4.00 14.34
CA ASN A 196 12.38 -4.37 15.76
C ASN A 196 10.93 -4.61 16.22
N ARG A 197 10.76 -5.16 17.44
CA ARG A 197 9.43 -5.48 18.00
C ARG A 197 8.51 -4.27 18.17
N GLY A 198 9.08 -3.09 18.43
CA GLY A 198 8.30 -1.85 18.56
C GLY A 198 7.67 -1.47 17.23
N GLU A 199 8.49 -1.49 16.18
CA GLU A 199 8.04 -1.27 14.81
C GLU A 199 7.10 -2.35 14.32
N LEU A 200 7.30 -3.63 14.69
CA LEU A 200 6.43 -4.73 14.27
C LEU A 200 4.96 -4.46 14.61
N LYS A 201 4.68 -4.05 15.85
CA LYS A 201 3.31 -3.71 16.30
C LYS A 201 2.67 -2.60 15.48
N VAL A 202 3.50 -1.72 14.95
CA VAL A 202 3.09 -0.50 14.26
C VAL A 202 2.99 -0.76 12.75
N LEU A 203 3.94 -1.45 12.15
CA LEU A 203 4.06 -1.64 10.70
C LEU A 203 3.46 -2.95 10.19
N PHE A 204 3.10 -3.89 11.08
CA PHE A 204 2.57 -5.19 10.68
C PHE A 204 1.34 -5.08 9.78
N LEU A 205 0.30 -4.35 10.20
CA LEU A 205 -0.96 -4.33 9.44
C LEU A 205 -0.79 -3.70 8.03
N PRO A 206 -0.09 -2.55 7.88
CA PRO A 206 0.28 -2.06 6.55
C PRO A 206 1.09 -3.06 5.72
N LEU A 207 2.11 -3.71 6.31
CA LEU A 207 2.93 -4.71 5.62
C LEU A 207 2.09 -5.92 5.17
N TYR A 208 1.22 -6.41 6.04
CA TYR A 208 0.37 -7.56 5.78
C TYR A 208 -0.64 -7.26 4.65
N HIS A 209 -1.31 -6.10 4.70
CA HIS A 209 -2.19 -5.67 3.61
C HIS A 209 -1.44 -5.45 2.28
N PHE A 210 -0.22 -4.93 2.33
CA PHE A 210 0.63 -4.80 1.16
C PHE A 210 0.95 -6.17 0.54
N LEU A 211 1.35 -7.15 1.35
CA LEU A 211 1.62 -8.51 0.87
C LEU A 211 0.37 -9.14 0.26
N LEU A 212 -0.79 -9.06 0.95
CA LEU A 212 -2.06 -9.55 0.42
C LEU A 212 -2.46 -8.85 -0.89
N PHE A 213 -2.26 -7.54 -1.00
CA PHE A 213 -2.53 -6.80 -2.24
C PHE A 213 -1.69 -7.34 -3.39
N ARG A 214 -0.40 -7.63 -3.16
CA ARG A 214 0.47 -8.21 -4.19
C ARG A 214 0.05 -9.61 -4.56
N LEU A 215 -0.31 -10.46 -3.59
CA LEU A 215 -0.78 -11.83 -3.86
C LEU A 215 -2.09 -11.84 -4.66
N GLY A 216 -2.94 -10.82 -4.52
CA GLY A 216 -4.17 -10.65 -5.28
C GLY A 216 -3.98 -10.17 -6.73
N LYS A 217 -2.73 -9.94 -7.16
CA LYS A 217 -2.40 -9.41 -8.49
C LYS A 217 -1.42 -10.36 -9.18
N SER A 218 -1.78 -10.84 -10.37
CA SER A 218 -1.02 -11.89 -11.08
C SER A 218 0.24 -11.38 -11.79
N ASP A 219 0.39 -10.07 -11.98
CA ASP A 219 1.41 -9.42 -12.80
C ASP A 219 2.43 -8.61 -12.00
N MET A 220 2.79 -9.13 -10.82
CA MET A 220 3.68 -8.50 -9.85
C MET A 220 5.03 -9.22 -9.77
N ASP A 221 6.13 -8.50 -9.94
CA ASP A 221 7.46 -9.06 -9.68
C ASP A 221 7.82 -8.92 -8.19
N ASN A 222 8.04 -10.05 -7.51
CA ASN A 222 8.38 -10.06 -6.09
C ASN A 222 9.89 -10.14 -5.83
N SER A 223 10.73 -10.16 -6.87
CA SER A 223 12.19 -10.28 -6.76
C SER A 223 12.81 -9.24 -5.82
N SER A 224 12.35 -7.98 -5.88
CA SER A 224 12.86 -6.88 -5.06
C SER A 224 12.43 -6.95 -3.59
N ILE A 225 11.30 -7.58 -3.28
CA ILE A 225 10.77 -7.69 -1.90
C ILE A 225 11.26 -8.95 -1.19
N LEU A 226 11.61 -10.01 -1.94
CA LEU A 226 12.05 -11.29 -1.37
C LEU A 226 13.24 -11.13 -0.39
N PRO A 227 14.32 -10.37 -0.69
CA PRO A 227 15.40 -10.18 0.27
C PRO A 227 14.94 -9.56 1.59
N ARG A 228 14.05 -8.55 1.54
CA ARG A 228 13.52 -7.88 2.73
C ARG A 228 12.60 -8.80 3.53
N LEU A 229 11.79 -9.59 2.83
CA LEU A 229 10.92 -10.59 3.43
C LEU A 229 11.73 -11.70 4.12
N ARG A 230 12.83 -12.14 3.51
CA ARG A 230 13.77 -13.10 4.13
C ARG A 230 14.42 -12.52 5.39
N THR A 231 14.88 -11.27 5.35
CA THR A 231 15.42 -10.59 6.54
C THR A 231 14.38 -10.53 7.66
N PHE A 232 13.13 -10.15 7.35
CA PHE A 232 12.04 -10.14 8.32
C PHE A 232 11.78 -11.53 8.92
N LEU A 233 11.75 -12.57 8.10
CA LEU A 233 11.48 -13.93 8.58
C LEU A 233 12.62 -14.50 9.43
N ASP A 234 13.86 -14.11 9.17
CA ASP A 234 15.04 -14.55 9.91
C ASP A 234 15.28 -13.78 11.23
N GLU A 235 14.53 -12.69 11.45
CA GLU A 235 14.65 -11.87 12.65
C GLU A 235 14.08 -12.60 13.87
N LYS A 236 14.98 -13.14 14.70
CA LYS A 236 14.65 -14.00 15.85
C LYS A 236 13.76 -13.32 16.86
N SER A 237 13.84 -12.00 17.01
CA SER A 237 12.97 -11.28 17.93
C SER A 237 11.49 -11.40 17.52
N PHE A 238 11.17 -11.72 16.26
CA PHE A 238 9.79 -11.82 15.79
C PHE A 238 9.16 -13.21 15.92
N TRP A 239 9.94 -14.28 16.07
CA TRP A 239 9.47 -15.68 15.90
C TRP A 239 8.33 -16.13 16.82
N GLU A 240 8.14 -15.50 17.97
CA GLU A 240 7.07 -15.83 18.93
C GLU A 240 5.85 -14.91 18.79
N SER A 241 5.76 -14.14 17.70
CA SER A 241 4.64 -13.24 17.44
C SER A 241 3.67 -13.82 16.43
N SER A 242 2.38 -13.51 16.61
CA SER A 242 1.33 -13.88 15.67
C SER A 242 1.56 -13.24 14.29
N GLU A 243 2.13 -12.04 14.29
CA GLU A 243 2.48 -11.23 13.13
C GLU A 243 3.51 -11.93 12.25
N HIS A 244 4.57 -12.46 12.87
CA HIS A 244 5.58 -13.26 12.17
C HIS A 244 4.98 -14.53 11.58
N LEU A 245 4.18 -15.25 12.36
CA LEU A 245 3.53 -16.49 11.91
C LEU A 245 2.66 -16.27 10.67
N ARG A 246 1.90 -15.15 10.62
CA ARG A 246 1.07 -14.81 9.45
C ARG A 246 1.91 -14.53 8.22
N VAL A 247 2.99 -13.76 8.34
CA VAL A 247 3.90 -13.47 7.21
C VAL A 247 4.64 -14.74 6.76
N LEU A 248 5.04 -15.60 7.70
CA LEU A 248 5.64 -16.91 7.40
C LEU A 248 4.67 -17.82 6.65
N GLY A 249 3.39 -17.82 7.03
CA GLY A 249 2.33 -18.55 6.33
C GLY A 249 2.14 -18.05 4.89
N LEU A 250 2.08 -16.72 4.69
CA LEU A 250 2.03 -16.14 3.35
C LEU A 250 3.26 -16.53 2.52
N TYR A 251 4.45 -16.45 3.13
CA TYR A 251 5.70 -16.79 2.48
C TYR A 251 5.72 -18.24 1.96
N LEU A 252 5.44 -19.19 2.85
CA LEU A 252 5.45 -20.62 2.54
C LEU A 252 4.33 -21.04 1.59
N GLY A 253 3.16 -20.40 1.68
CA GLY A 253 2.01 -20.72 0.85
C GLY A 253 2.12 -20.18 -0.58
N PHE A 254 2.68 -18.98 -0.76
CA PHE A 254 2.53 -18.24 -2.02
C PHE A 254 3.83 -17.90 -2.74
N PHE A 255 4.93 -17.66 -2.02
CA PHE A 255 6.15 -17.19 -2.65
C PHE A 255 6.97 -18.34 -3.21
N GLU A 256 7.46 -18.19 -4.43
CA GLU A 256 8.40 -19.13 -5.04
C GLU A 256 9.81 -18.83 -4.56
N THR A 257 10.49 -19.87 -4.07
CA THR A 257 11.79 -19.73 -3.42
C THR A 257 12.63 -20.98 -3.65
N ASP A 258 13.95 -20.85 -3.48
CA ASP A 258 14.87 -21.98 -3.56
C ASP A 258 14.60 -23.03 -2.46
N GLU A 259 14.86 -24.30 -2.78
CA GLU A 259 14.60 -25.44 -1.89
C GLU A 259 15.30 -25.30 -0.53
N SER A 260 16.52 -24.73 -0.52
CA SER A 260 17.30 -24.54 0.70
C SER A 260 16.58 -23.61 1.69
N TRP A 261 15.96 -22.55 1.17
CA TRP A 261 15.22 -21.61 1.98
C TRP A 261 13.87 -22.17 2.44
N VAL A 262 13.17 -22.95 1.60
CA VAL A 262 11.95 -23.67 2.01
C VAL A 262 12.25 -24.62 3.16
N GLU A 263 13.34 -25.37 3.11
CA GLU A 263 13.74 -26.28 4.18
C GLU A 263 14.03 -25.52 5.49
N LYS A 264 14.77 -24.41 5.40
CA LYS A 264 15.05 -23.54 6.57
C LYS A 264 13.76 -23.02 7.20
N MET A 265 12.85 -22.47 6.40
CA MET A 265 11.58 -21.92 6.89
C MET A 265 10.63 -23.00 7.41
N THR A 266 10.66 -24.21 6.84
CA THR A 266 9.90 -25.36 7.33
C THR A 266 10.38 -25.81 8.70
N LYS A 267 11.70 -25.83 8.93
CA LYS A 267 12.29 -26.10 10.26
C LYS A 267 11.86 -25.03 11.25
N LEU A 268 11.99 -23.76 10.87
CA LEU A 268 11.57 -22.62 11.70
C LEU A 268 10.09 -22.70 12.08
N PHE A 269 9.20 -22.95 11.12
CA PHE A 269 7.77 -23.10 11.36
C PHE A 269 7.47 -24.18 12.40
N ASN A 270 8.11 -25.35 12.26
CA ASN A 270 7.90 -26.47 13.17
C ASN A 270 8.54 -26.25 14.56
N ASP A 271 9.58 -25.42 14.66
CA ASP A 271 10.13 -24.97 15.94
C ASP A 271 9.19 -23.97 16.63
N ILE A 272 8.62 -23.02 15.88
CA ILE A 272 7.62 -22.07 16.38
C ILE A 272 6.38 -22.84 16.87
N ARG A 273 5.89 -23.82 16.09
CA ARG A 273 4.75 -24.69 16.46
C ARG A 273 4.89 -25.38 17.81
N LYS A 274 6.12 -25.67 18.24
CA LYS A 274 6.40 -26.32 19.53
C LYS A 274 6.56 -25.33 20.67
N LYS A 275 7.02 -24.11 20.39
CA LYS A 275 7.44 -23.13 21.40
C LYS A 275 6.40 -22.04 21.65
N MET A 276 5.67 -21.64 20.62
CA MET A 276 4.70 -20.55 20.69
C MET A 276 3.44 -21.02 21.44
N PRO A 277 3.06 -20.34 22.53
CA PRO A 277 1.77 -20.57 23.18
C PRO A 277 0.63 -20.36 22.19
N GLU A 278 -0.43 -21.16 22.29
CA GLU A 278 -1.64 -21.02 21.47
C GLU A 278 -1.40 -21.04 19.95
N PHE A 279 -0.27 -21.63 19.50
CA PHE A 279 0.10 -21.70 18.10
C PHE A 279 -1.05 -22.15 17.19
N GLN A 280 -1.75 -23.23 17.57
CA GLN A 280 -2.84 -23.78 16.77
C GLN A 280 -3.97 -22.78 16.58
N GLN A 281 -4.31 -22.01 17.61
CA GLN A 281 -5.33 -20.97 17.52
C GLN A 281 -4.89 -19.89 16.54
N HIS A 282 -3.70 -19.32 16.71
CA HIS A 282 -3.19 -18.27 15.82
C HIS A 282 -3.08 -18.73 14.36
N TRP A 283 -2.69 -19.99 14.15
CA TRP A 283 -2.61 -20.56 12.80
C TRP A 283 -3.99 -20.78 12.19
N LEU A 284 -4.97 -21.29 12.94
CA LEU A 284 -6.35 -21.43 12.45
C LEU A 284 -7.00 -20.07 12.18
N GLU A 285 -6.73 -19.06 13.00
CA GLU A 285 -7.15 -17.67 12.74
C GLU A 285 -6.58 -17.15 11.41
N PHE A 286 -5.29 -17.39 11.14
CA PHE A 286 -4.68 -17.08 9.84
C PHE A 286 -5.38 -17.80 8.69
N LEU A 287 -5.69 -19.10 8.82
CA LEU A 287 -6.38 -19.84 7.77
C LEU A 287 -7.79 -19.32 7.53
N MET A 288 -8.57 -19.04 8.60
CA MET A 288 -9.89 -18.45 8.48
C MET A 288 -9.85 -17.08 7.77
N GLU A 289 -8.87 -16.25 8.12
CA GLU A 289 -8.63 -14.98 7.44
C GLU A 289 -8.34 -15.18 5.95
N MET A 290 -7.45 -16.10 5.60
CA MET A 290 -7.10 -16.38 4.21
C MET A 290 -8.28 -16.93 3.39
N TYR A 291 -9.07 -17.86 3.93
CA TYR A 291 -10.25 -18.38 3.25
C TYR A 291 -11.36 -17.34 3.08
N ALA A 292 -11.46 -16.36 3.98
CA ALA A 292 -12.41 -15.26 3.87
C ALA A 292 -11.93 -14.13 2.95
N HIS A 293 -10.62 -13.98 2.77
CA HIS A 293 -10.02 -12.91 1.96
C HIS A 293 -10.15 -13.22 0.45
N PRO A 294 -10.33 -12.23 -0.44
CA PRO A 294 -10.42 -12.47 -1.88
C PRO A 294 -9.19 -13.13 -2.53
N VAL A 295 -8.01 -12.98 -1.93
CA VAL A 295 -6.79 -13.72 -2.34
C VAL A 295 -7.00 -15.22 -2.16
N GLY A 296 -7.78 -15.61 -1.15
CA GLY A 296 -8.07 -16.99 -0.83
C GLY A 296 -6.84 -17.76 -0.36
N LEU A 297 -7.03 -19.06 -0.24
CA LEU A 297 -5.97 -20.04 -0.12
C LEU A 297 -6.19 -21.08 -1.23
N PRO A 298 -5.62 -20.87 -2.43
CA PRO A 298 -5.85 -21.79 -3.55
C PRO A 298 -5.22 -23.16 -3.26
N ALA A 299 -5.72 -24.20 -3.92
CA ALA A 299 -5.26 -25.59 -3.71
C ALA A 299 -3.72 -25.74 -3.73
N ALA A 300 -3.03 -25.03 -4.64
CA ALA A 300 -1.57 -25.06 -4.70
C ALA A 300 -0.90 -24.50 -3.42
N ALA A 301 -1.43 -23.41 -2.86
CA ALA A 301 -0.92 -22.84 -1.61
C ALA A 301 -1.25 -23.73 -0.42
N ASP A 302 -2.46 -24.29 -0.37
CA ASP A 302 -2.89 -25.25 0.65
C ASP A 302 -2.01 -26.49 0.69
N LEU A 303 -1.69 -27.07 -0.48
CA LEU A 303 -0.81 -28.23 -0.60
C LEU A 303 0.64 -27.91 -0.21
N ARG A 304 1.14 -26.71 -0.54
CA ARG A 304 2.46 -26.25 -0.07
C ARG A 304 2.51 -26.18 1.46
N LEU A 305 1.48 -25.61 2.09
CA LEU A 305 1.39 -25.55 3.56
C LEU A 305 1.22 -26.93 4.20
N ALA A 306 0.47 -27.84 3.56
CA ALA A 306 0.33 -29.23 4.01
C ALA A 306 1.70 -29.93 4.08
N ALA A 307 2.51 -29.78 3.03
CA ALA A 307 3.85 -30.36 2.97
C ALA A 307 4.75 -29.86 4.12
N VAL A 308 4.73 -28.56 4.43
CA VAL A 308 5.46 -27.95 5.55
C VAL A 308 5.05 -28.57 6.90
N ILE A 309 3.73 -28.74 7.11
CA ILE A 309 3.18 -29.23 8.37
C ILE A 309 3.48 -30.71 8.58
N LYS A 310 3.43 -31.50 7.51
CA LYS A 310 3.78 -32.93 7.53
C LYS A 310 5.27 -33.18 7.74
N ALA A 311 6.14 -32.31 7.22
CA ALA A 311 7.58 -32.41 7.43
C ALA A 311 7.95 -32.41 8.92
N GLY A 312 7.17 -31.73 9.76
CA GLY A 312 7.37 -31.70 11.22
C GLY A 312 7.04 -33.01 11.95
N LYS A 313 6.30 -33.94 11.30
CA LYS A 313 5.83 -35.22 11.87
C LYS A 313 5.16 -35.11 13.24
N ALA A 314 4.63 -33.94 13.58
CA ALA A 314 3.94 -33.71 14.84
C ALA A 314 2.55 -34.36 14.80
N LYS A 315 2.21 -35.14 15.84
CA LYS A 315 0.92 -35.83 15.99
C LYS A 315 -0.09 -34.95 16.74
N ASP A 316 -0.43 -33.80 16.17
CA ASP A 316 -1.43 -32.90 16.73
C ASP A 316 -2.65 -32.77 15.80
N ASP A 317 -3.67 -32.04 16.23
CA ASP A 317 -4.91 -31.86 15.46
C ASP A 317 -4.69 -31.06 14.18
N LEU A 318 -3.64 -30.23 14.11
CA LEU A 318 -3.29 -29.51 12.89
C LEU A 318 -2.78 -30.46 11.81
N GLY A 319 -2.01 -31.49 12.18
CA GLY A 319 -1.63 -32.56 11.25
C GLY A 319 -2.85 -33.25 10.63
N LYS A 320 -3.85 -33.57 11.45
CA LYS A 320 -5.11 -34.20 10.98
C LYS A 320 -5.90 -33.29 10.03
N TYR A 321 -5.94 -31.99 10.32
CA TYR A 321 -6.57 -31.02 9.42
C TYR A 321 -5.91 -31.04 8.04
N TYR A 322 -4.58 -31.00 7.97
CA TYR A 322 -3.87 -31.01 6.68
C TYR A 322 -3.89 -32.36 5.96
N ASP A 323 -4.07 -33.47 6.68
CA ASP A 323 -4.41 -34.76 6.05
C ASP A 323 -5.74 -34.69 5.29
N LEU A 324 -6.75 -34.02 5.86
CA LEU A 324 -8.03 -33.80 5.18
C LEU A 324 -7.88 -32.84 3.99
N VAL A 325 -7.13 -31.75 4.13
CA VAL A 325 -6.88 -30.78 3.05
C VAL A 325 -6.24 -31.45 1.83
N GLU A 326 -5.25 -32.32 2.03
CA GLU A 326 -4.66 -33.09 0.93
C GLU A 326 -5.65 -34.06 0.28
N VAL A 327 -6.52 -34.69 1.06
CA VAL A 327 -7.56 -35.57 0.50
C VAL A 327 -8.51 -34.76 -0.36
N VAL A 328 -8.98 -33.61 0.13
CA VAL A 328 -9.89 -32.72 -0.60
C VAL A 328 -9.25 -32.23 -1.90
N HIS A 329 -8.05 -31.63 -1.83
CA HIS A 329 -7.41 -31.05 -3.03
C HIS A 329 -6.75 -32.09 -3.94
N GLY A 330 -6.38 -33.26 -3.41
CA GLY A 330 -5.69 -34.31 -4.16
C GLY A 330 -6.60 -35.35 -4.80
N LYS A 331 -7.83 -35.52 -4.30
CA LYS A 331 -8.79 -36.52 -4.83
C LYS A 331 -10.00 -35.92 -5.55
N GLY A 332 -10.19 -34.60 -5.47
CA GLY A 332 -11.35 -33.91 -6.07
C GLY A 332 -12.53 -33.87 -5.12
#